data_AF-A0A1I1ZRW4-F1
#
_entry.id   AF-A0A1I1ZRW4-F1
#
_cell.length_a   1.000
_cell.length_b   1.000
_cell.length_c   1.000
_cell.angle_alpha   90.00
_cell.angle_beta   90.00
_cell.angle_gamma   90.00
#
_symmetry.space_group_name_H-M   'P 1'
#
loop_
_entity.id
_entity.type
_entity.pdbx_description
1 polymer ?
#
loop_
_entity_poly.entity_id
_entity_poly.type
_entity_poly.pdbx_seq_one_letter_code
_entity_poly.pdbx_strand_id
1 'polypeptide(L)' 'MQYKFSGMTVNERLYVAGLMNDFEICLKQKDFEGINSVLKKVELNEDSIIEIINSLKLMHN' A
#
# COMPACT_ATOMS: atom_id res chain seq x y z
N MET A 1 -20.57 -7.35 -8.72
CA MET A 1 -19.66 -6.23 -8.46
C MET A 1 -18.28 -6.68 -8.92
N GLN A 2 -17.68 -6.04 -9.92
CA GLN A 2 -16.31 -6.39 -10.31
C GLN A 2 -15.35 -5.68 -9.35
N TYR A 3 -14.63 -6.45 -8.54
CA TYR A 3 -13.55 -5.94 -7.72
C TYR A 3 -12.37 -5.63 -8.65
N LYS A 4 -12.12 -4.33 -8.88
CA LYS A 4 -11.15 -3.83 -9.87
C LYS A 4 -9.75 -4.43 -9.71
N PHE A 5 -9.42 -4.84 -8.49
CA PHE A 5 -8.12 -5.33 -8.08
C PHE A 5 -8.12 -6.80 -7.62
N SER A 6 -9.21 -7.55 -7.83
CA SER A 6 -9.28 -8.96 -7.40
C SER A 6 -8.25 -9.82 -8.14
N GLY A 7 -7.59 -10.72 -7.41
CA GLY A 7 -6.52 -11.58 -7.92
C GLY A 7 -5.16 -10.88 -8.10
N MET A 8 -5.05 -9.57 -7.85
CA MET A 8 -3.80 -8.83 -7.94
C MET A 8 -3.10 -8.73 -6.59
N THR A 9 -1.77 -8.86 -6.61
CA THR A 9 -0.86 -8.52 -5.51
C THR A 9 -0.83 -7.01 -5.25
N VAL A 10 -0.38 -6.58 -4.07
CA VAL A 10 -0.31 -5.15 -3.71
C VAL A 10 0.50 -4.34 -4.74
N ASN A 11 1.64 -4.86 -5.18
CA ASN A 11 2.51 -4.18 -6.15
C ASN A 11 1.82 -4.00 -7.51
N GLU A 12 1.10 -5.01 -7.99
CA GLU A 12 0.34 -4.93 -9.25
C GLU A 12 -0.78 -3.90 -9.14
N ARG A 13 -1.48 -3.84 -7.99
CA ARG A 13 -2.51 -2.82 -7.76
C ARG A 13 -1.94 -1.41 -7.77
N LEU A 14 -0.80 -1.21 -7.10
CA LEU A 14 -0.09 0.08 -7.07
C LEU A 14 0.36 0.49 -8.48
N TYR A 15 0.86 -0.45 -9.28
CA TYR A 15 1.25 -0.21 -10.66
C TYR A 15 0.06 0.17 -11.54
N VAL A 16 -1.03 -0.61 -11.51
CA VAL A 16 -2.26 -0.33 -12.28
C VAL A 16 -2.93 0.98 -11.86
N ALA A 17 -2.82 1.35 -10.59
CA ALA A 17 -3.34 2.61 -10.07
C ALA A 17 -2.42 3.81 -10.32
N GLY A 18 -1.19 3.61 -10.82
CA GLY A 18 -0.19 4.67 -11.00
C GLY A 18 0.35 5.25 -9.68
N LEU A 19 0.19 4.52 -8.56
CA LEU A 19 0.54 4.97 -7.21
C LEU A 19 1.87 4.40 -6.70
N MET A 20 2.61 3.69 -7.56
CA MET A 20 3.89 3.07 -7.18
C MET A 20 4.92 4.12 -6.70
N ASN A 21 5.05 5.23 -7.44
CA ASN A 21 5.97 6.31 -7.08
C ASN A 21 5.55 6.98 -5.76
N ASP A 22 4.26 7.24 -5.57
CA ASP A 22 3.74 7.84 -4.33
C ASP A 22 4.04 6.94 -3.13
N PHE A 23 3.80 5.63 -3.27
CA PHE A 23 4.11 4.65 -2.25
C PHE A 23 5.59 4.63 -1.88
N GLU A 24 6.48 4.62 -2.88
CA GLU A 24 7.93 4.66 -2.66
C GLU A 24 8.39 5.95 -1.97
N ILE A 25 7.81 7.11 -2.33
CA ILE A 25 8.12 8.38 -1.68
C ILE A 25 7.72 8.33 -0.21
N CYS A 26 6.50 7.87 0.10
CA CYS A 26 6.05 7.74 1.48
C CYS A 26 6.92 6.76 2.28
N LEU A 27 7.34 5.64 1.68
CA LEU A 27 8.30 4.70 2.29
C LEU A 27 9.63 5.37 2.65
N LYS A 28 10.23 6.10 1.70
CA LYS A 28 11.51 6.81 1.92
C LYS A 28 11.41 7.86 3.02
N GLN A 29 10.26 8.52 3.14
CA GLN A 29 10.00 9.54 4.15
C GLN A 29 9.51 8.96 5.48
N LYS A 30 9.25 7.66 5.57
CA LYS A 30 8.57 7.00 6.71
C LYS A 30 7.21 7.64 7.02
N ASP A 31 6.53 8.14 6.00
CA ASP A 31 5.20 8.72 6.10
C ASP A 31 4.13 7.61 6.11
N PHE A 32 3.83 7.11 7.30
CA PHE A 32 2.86 6.04 7.49
C PHE A 32 1.41 6.47 7.18
N GLU A 33 1.11 7.76 7.32
CA GLU A 33 -0.22 8.29 6.99
C GLU A 33 -0.42 8.36 5.47
N GLY A 34 0.63 8.75 4.74
CA GLY A 34 0.69 8.67 3.27
C GLY A 34 0.61 7.23 2.76
N ILE A 35 1.35 6.30 3.37
CA ILE A 35 1.29 4.86 3.06
C ILE A 35 -0.15 4.34 3.21
N ASN A 36 -0.80 4.63 4.34
CA ASN A 36 -2.20 4.25 4.59
C ASN A 36 -3.13 4.82 3.52
N SER A 37 -3.01 6.10 3.20
CA SER A 37 -3.81 6.76 2.17
C SER A 37 -3.63 6.14 0.78
N VAL A 38 -2.40 5.79 0.40
CA VAL A 38 -2.10 5.12 -0.87
C VAL A 38 -2.69 3.72 -0.92
N LEU A 39 -2.54 2.94 0.15
CA LEU A 39 -3.06 1.57 0.20
C LEU A 39 -4.59 1.51 0.21
N LYS A 40 -5.26 2.49 0.82
CA LYS A 40 -6.73 2.64 0.74
C LYS A 40 -7.21 2.90 -0.69
N LYS A 41 -6.46 3.66 -1.50
CA LYS A 41 -6.80 3.93 -2.91
C LYS A 41 -6.75 2.68 -3.80
N VAL A 42 -6.01 1.65 -3.40
CA VAL A 42 -5.95 0.34 -4.09
C VAL A 42 -6.87 -0.73 -3.48
N GLU A 43 -7.90 -0.28 -2.76
CA GLU A 43 -8.94 -1.12 -2.15
C GLU A 43 -8.37 -2.21 -1.23
N LEU A 44 -7.30 -1.90 -0.48
CA LEU A 44 -6.88 -2.73 0.64
C LEU A 44 -7.75 -2.41 1.85
N ASN A 45 -8.10 -3.45 2.61
CA ASN A 45 -8.79 -3.31 3.88
C ASN A 45 -7.82 -2.82 4.98
N GLU A 46 -8.37 -2.31 6.07
CA GLU A 46 -7.54 -1.73 7.14
C GLU A 46 -6.63 -2.78 7.80
N ASP A 47 -7.09 -4.02 7.95
CA ASP A 47 -6.31 -5.10 8.54
C ASP A 47 -5.04 -5.40 7.73
N SER A 48 -5.16 -5.58 6.40
CA SER A 48 -4.01 -5.80 5.52
C SER A 48 -3.07 -4.60 5.50
N ILE A 49 -3.60 -3.37 5.59
CA ILE A 49 -2.77 -2.16 5.65
C ILE A 49 -1.94 -2.15 6.94
N ILE A 50 -2.54 -2.48 8.08
CA ILE A 50 -1.85 -2.55 9.36
C ILE A 50 -0.74 -3.59 9.33
N GLU A 51 -1.00 -4.78 8.78
CA GLU A 51 0.01 -5.83 8.62
C GLU A 51 1.19 -5.39 7.75
N ILE A 52 0.92 -4.72 6.61
CA ILE A 52 1.96 -4.19 5.72
C ILE A 52 2.79 -3.13 6.46
N ILE A 53 2.15 -2.17 7.12
CA ILE A 53 2.85 -1.12 7.87
C ILE A 53 3.72 -1.72 8.99
N ASN A 54 3.22 -2.74 9.70
CA ASN A 54 3.99 -3.41 10.74
C ASN A 54 5.18 -4.17 10.16
N SER A 55 5.00 -4.89 9.05
CA SER A 55 6.09 -5.57 8.34
C SER A 55 7.19 -4.58 7.89
N LEU A 56 6.80 -3.42 7.37
CA LEU A 56 7.72 -2.35 6.97
C LEU A 56 8.50 -1.76 8.14
N LYS A 57 7.85 -1.59 9.31
CA LYS A 57 8.52 -1.13 10.53
C LYS A 57 9.53 -2.14 11.05
N LEU A 58 9.22 -3.43 10.96
CA LEU A 58 10.09 -4.52 11.44
C LEU A 58 11.34 -4.71 10.56
N MET A 59 11.29 -4.38 9.27
CA MET A 59 12.48 -4.42 8.39
C MET A 59 13.52 -3.33 8.67
N HIS A 60 13.19 -2.34 9.52
CA HIS A 60 14.06 -1.21 9.86
C HIS A 60 14.72 -1.29 11.25
N ASN A 61 14.64 -2.45 11.92
CA ASN A 61 15.30 -2.74 13.20
C ASN A 61 16.59 -3.53 13.02
#